data_AF-A0AAW3T256-F1
#
_entry.id   AF-A0AAW3T256-F1
#
_cell.length_a   1.000
_cell.length_b   1.000
_cell.length_c   1.000
_cell.angle_alpha   90.00
_cell.angle_beta   90.00
_cell.angle_gamma   90.00
#
_symmetry.space_group_name_H-M   'P 1'
#
loop_
_entity.id
_entity.type
_entity.pdbx_description
1 polymer ?
#
loop_
_entity_poly.entity_id
_entity_poly.type
_entity_poly.pdbx_seq_one_letter_code
_entity_poly.pdbx_strand_id
1 'polypeptide(L)'
;LLGGIRPQAYVSNPLTRVDPLGLAESACEQRQRILDNIEASRRARESSNYPNPYNKDLEFDPNKFNYIFGRVNSSPHNTARSGQLMDAMKRTGIDDSLQGRKILTDHFSDSLKGGSNVTAVFRGRSGILQETRESLLFGPSGKATVLETTYEIMPNGARRFLTTIPKS
;
A
#
# COMPACT_ATOMS: atom_id res chain seq x y z
N LEU A 1 5.08 31.86 -76.56
CA LEU A 1 5.66 31.63 -75.21
C LEU A 1 5.72 32.96 -74.51
N LEU A 2 4.87 33.22 -73.51
CA LEU A 2 5.08 34.23 -72.45
C LEU A 2 4.01 33.97 -71.38
N GLY A 3 4.43 33.32 -70.28
CA GLY A 3 3.57 32.81 -69.23
C GLY A 3 3.28 33.84 -68.11
N GLY A 4 2.00 33.91 -67.75
CA GLY A 4 1.42 34.01 -66.40
C GLY A 4 2.05 34.92 -65.33
N ILE A 5 1.25 35.89 -64.87
CA ILE A 5 1.32 36.41 -63.49
C ILE A 5 0.12 35.83 -62.74
N ARG A 6 0.37 34.90 -61.81
CA ARG A 6 -0.68 34.44 -60.87
C ARG A 6 -0.71 35.41 -59.69
N PRO A 7 -1.87 36.00 -59.33
CA PRO A 7 -2.01 36.84 -58.16
C PRO A 7 -2.16 35.94 -56.92
N GLN A 8 -1.09 35.21 -56.57
CA GLN A 8 -1.04 34.58 -55.26
C GLN A 8 -0.66 35.69 -54.29
N ALA A 9 -1.66 36.23 -53.58
CA ALA A 9 -1.44 37.20 -52.53
C ALA A 9 -0.38 36.67 -51.55
N TYR A 10 0.57 37.53 -51.22
CA TYR A 10 1.56 37.26 -50.18
C TYR A 10 0.80 37.08 -48.86
N VAL A 11 0.59 35.84 -48.43
CA VAL A 11 0.03 35.57 -47.09
C VAL A 11 1.11 35.97 -46.10
N SER A 12 0.87 37.04 -45.34
CA SER A 12 1.76 37.44 -44.26
C SER A 12 1.92 36.27 -43.30
N ASN A 13 3.16 35.78 -43.17
CA ASN A 13 3.50 34.85 -42.10
C ASN A 13 3.28 35.59 -40.77
N PRO A 14 2.32 35.20 -39.92
CA PRO A 14 2.13 35.88 -38.65
C PRO A 14 3.39 35.67 -37.81
N LEU A 15 4.09 36.76 -37.50
CA LEU A 15 5.28 36.77 -36.63
C LEU A 15 5.00 36.27 -35.20
N THR A 16 3.76 35.95 -34.87
CA THR A 16 3.40 35.31 -33.60
C THR A 16 3.64 33.82 -33.71
N ARG A 17 4.80 33.38 -33.23
CA ARG A 17 5.09 31.98 -32.93
C ARG A 17 4.03 31.49 -31.92
N VAL A 18 2.97 30.86 -32.42
CA VAL A 18 2.04 30.13 -31.55
C VAL A 18 2.84 29.00 -30.95
N ASP A 19 2.95 28.97 -29.63
CA ASP A 19 3.56 27.86 -28.91
C ASP A 19 2.47 26.83 -28.58
N PRO A 20 2.30 25.77 -29.38
CA PRO A 20 1.27 24.78 -29.17
C PRO A 20 1.50 23.93 -27.90
N LEU A 21 2.66 24.05 -27.26
CA LEU A 21 3.05 23.27 -26.08
C LEU A 21 3.11 24.09 -24.79
N GLY A 22 2.96 25.43 -24.85
CA GLY A 22 3.02 26.31 -23.68
C GLY A 22 4.36 26.30 -22.93
N LEU A 23 5.44 25.92 -23.62
CA LEU A 23 6.81 25.84 -23.11
C LEU A 23 7.53 27.20 -23.06
N ALA A 24 6.96 28.24 -23.66
CA ALA A 24 7.49 29.60 -23.70
C ALA A 24 7.37 30.36 -22.36
N GLU A 25 6.69 29.78 -21.37
CA GLU A 25 6.62 30.32 -20.02
C GLU A 25 7.94 30.16 -19.27
N SER A 26 8.21 31.09 -18.35
CA SER A 26 9.44 31.07 -17.58
C SER A 26 9.55 29.78 -16.76
N ALA A 27 10.78 29.30 -16.53
CA ALA A 27 11.02 28.09 -15.74
C ALA A 27 10.39 28.16 -14.33
N CYS A 28 10.21 29.38 -13.78
CA CYS A 28 9.56 29.61 -12.50
C CYS A 28 8.06 29.28 -12.55
N GLU A 29 7.36 29.75 -13.58
CA GLU A 29 5.91 29.52 -13.79
C GLU A 29 5.61 28.04 -14.09
N GLN A 30 6.48 27.38 -14.85
CA GLN A 30 6.39 25.93 -15.09
C GLN A 30 6.55 25.14 -13.79
N ARG A 31 7.54 25.50 -12.95
CA ARG A 31 7.76 24.85 -11.65
C ARG A 31 6.55 25.01 -10.74
N GLN A 32 5.97 26.21 -10.66
CA GLN A 32 4.82 26.45 -9.79
C GLN A 32 3.63 25.59 -10.21
N ARG A 33 3.32 25.52 -11.50
CA ARG A 33 2.22 24.69 -12.01
C ARG A 33 2.44 23.20 -11.79
N ILE A 34 3.68 22.71 -11.88
CA ILE A 34 4.00 21.32 -11.53
C ILE A 34 3.69 21.07 -10.04
N LEU A 35 4.10 21.99 -9.15
CA LEU A 35 3.82 21.86 -7.71
C LEU A 35 2.32 21.89 -7.43
N ASP A 36 1.59 22.80 -8.07
CA ASP A 36 0.14 22.92 -7.91
C ASP A 36 -0.56 21.65 -8.44
N ASN A 37 -0.12 21.09 -9.56
CA ASN A 37 -0.63 19.83 -10.11
C ASN A 37 -0.35 18.64 -9.19
N ILE A 38 0.83 18.60 -8.57
CA ILE A 38 1.19 17.57 -7.57
C ILE A 38 0.28 17.70 -6.35
N GLU A 39 0.08 18.92 -5.85
CA GLU A 39 -0.71 19.16 -4.66
C GLU A 39 -2.21 18.91 -4.91
N ALA A 40 -2.73 19.34 -6.07
CA ALA A 40 -4.08 19.01 -6.51
C ALA A 40 -4.28 17.51 -6.67
N SER A 41 -3.30 16.80 -7.23
CA SER A 41 -3.33 15.33 -7.32
C SER A 41 -3.29 14.66 -5.94
N ARG A 42 -2.53 15.21 -4.98
CA ARG A 42 -2.48 14.71 -3.61
C ARG A 42 -3.82 14.93 -2.90
N ARG A 43 -4.34 16.15 -2.92
CA ARG A 43 -5.65 16.49 -2.34
C ARG A 43 -6.77 15.65 -2.95
N ALA A 44 -6.77 15.44 -4.26
CA ALA A 44 -7.77 14.61 -4.93
C ALA A 44 -7.72 13.14 -4.48
N ARG A 45 -6.52 12.58 -4.22
CA ARG A 45 -6.38 11.24 -3.63
C ARG A 45 -6.86 11.19 -2.19
N GLU A 46 -6.52 12.21 -1.40
CA GLU A 46 -6.93 12.31 0.01
C GLU A 46 -8.44 12.53 0.16
N SER A 47 -9.07 13.26 -0.77
CA SER A 47 -10.51 13.56 -0.75
C SER A 47 -11.36 12.59 -1.57
N SER A 48 -10.75 11.65 -2.31
CA SER A 48 -11.54 10.69 -3.10
C SER A 48 -12.24 9.69 -2.19
N ASN A 49 -13.56 9.68 -2.22
CA ASN A 49 -14.37 8.62 -1.62
C ASN A 49 -14.56 7.41 -2.56
N TYR A 50 -13.75 7.33 -3.63
CA TYR A 50 -13.72 6.18 -4.51
C TYR A 50 -12.94 5.06 -3.82
N PRO A 51 -13.54 3.87 -3.62
CA PRO A 51 -12.81 2.74 -3.07
C PRO A 51 -11.66 2.43 -4.02
N ASN A 52 -10.43 2.73 -3.58
CA ASN A 52 -9.24 2.30 -4.29
C ASN A 52 -9.21 0.77 -4.14
N PRO A 53 -9.36 -0.02 -5.22
CA PRO A 53 -9.37 -1.48 -5.14
C PRO A 53 -8.02 -2.06 -4.69
N TYR A 54 -6.99 -1.22 -4.61
CA TYR A 54 -5.66 -1.51 -4.09
C TYR A 54 -5.39 -0.88 -2.71
N ASN A 55 -6.32 -0.09 -2.16
CA ASN A 55 -6.24 0.34 -0.77
C ASN A 55 -6.75 -0.80 0.11
N LYS A 56 -5.81 -1.63 0.53
CA LYS A 56 -6.05 -2.78 1.36
C LYS A 56 -6.05 -2.30 2.81
N ASP A 57 -7.14 -1.66 3.21
CA ASP A 57 -7.33 -1.27 4.60
C ASP A 57 -7.27 -2.53 5.48
N LEU A 58 -6.56 -2.43 6.60
CA LEU A 58 -6.42 -3.52 7.56
C LEU A 58 -7.61 -3.51 8.52
N GLU A 59 -8.40 -4.58 8.54
CA GLU A 59 -9.33 -4.87 9.62
C GLU A 59 -8.63 -5.77 10.65
N PHE A 60 -8.32 -5.22 11.83
CA PHE A 60 -7.59 -5.91 12.89
C PHE A 60 -8.39 -5.92 14.20
N ASP A 61 -8.86 -7.09 14.61
CA ASP A 61 -9.51 -7.28 15.91
C ASP A 61 -8.44 -7.26 17.04
N PRO A 62 -8.54 -6.36 18.04
CA PRO A 62 -7.60 -6.31 19.16
C PRO A 62 -7.44 -7.64 19.92
N ASN A 63 -8.44 -8.52 19.91
CA ASN A 63 -8.34 -9.84 20.52
C ASN A 63 -7.27 -10.73 19.86
N LYS A 64 -6.85 -10.41 18.63
CA LYS A 64 -5.75 -11.10 17.93
C LYS A 64 -4.41 -10.93 18.64
N PHE A 65 -4.23 -9.90 19.45
CA PHE A 65 -3.03 -9.77 20.29
C PHE A 65 -2.91 -10.90 21.31
N ASN A 66 -4.02 -11.45 21.81
CA ASN A 66 -3.97 -12.62 22.69
C ASN A 66 -3.31 -13.82 21.99
N TYR A 67 -3.56 -14.00 20.70
CA TYR A 67 -2.91 -15.04 19.90
C TYR A 67 -1.42 -14.75 19.67
N ILE A 68 -1.06 -13.51 19.33
CA ILE A 68 0.33 -13.13 19.06
C ILE A 68 1.19 -13.23 20.32
N PHE A 69 0.63 -12.91 21.48
CA PHE A 69 1.37 -12.88 22.76
C PHE A 69 1.12 -14.10 23.66
N GLY A 70 0.82 -15.26 23.08
CA GLY A 70 0.84 -16.52 23.85
C GLY A 70 -0.34 -16.78 24.77
N ARG A 71 -1.44 -16.02 24.69
CA ARG A 71 -2.57 -16.09 25.65
C ARG A 71 -3.74 -16.96 25.19
N VAL A 72 -3.62 -17.66 24.06
CA VAL A 72 -4.69 -18.54 23.55
C VAL A 72 -4.58 -19.95 24.11
N ASN A 73 -5.63 -20.41 24.78
CA ASN A 73 -5.75 -21.74 25.39
C ASN A 73 -6.87 -22.61 24.80
N SER A 74 -7.49 -22.19 23.69
CA SER A 74 -8.69 -22.82 23.13
C SER A 74 -8.46 -24.20 22.49
N SER A 75 -7.22 -24.53 22.11
CA SER A 75 -6.84 -25.81 21.51
C SER A 75 -5.33 -26.02 21.59
N PRO A 76 -4.82 -27.25 21.80
CA PRO A 76 -3.38 -27.54 21.85
C PRO A 76 -2.61 -26.98 20.64
N HIS A 77 -3.20 -27.08 19.45
CA HIS A 77 -2.59 -26.58 18.21
C HIS A 77 -2.47 -25.05 18.20
N ASN A 78 -3.50 -24.35 18.69
CA ASN A 78 -3.49 -22.88 18.75
C ASN A 78 -2.57 -22.37 19.86
N THR A 79 -2.52 -23.08 20.99
CA THR A 79 -1.60 -22.78 22.10
C THR A 79 -0.15 -22.93 21.69
N ALA A 80 0.22 -24.00 20.99
CA ALA A 80 1.59 -24.20 20.51
C ALA A 80 2.04 -23.07 19.56
N ARG A 81 1.20 -22.71 18.57
CA ARG A 81 1.52 -21.61 17.63
C ARG A 81 1.59 -20.25 18.32
N SER A 82 0.69 -20.02 19.28
CA SER A 82 0.69 -18.80 20.10
C SER A 82 1.97 -18.68 20.94
N GLY A 83 2.48 -19.79 21.47
CA GLY A 83 3.78 -19.86 22.14
C GLY A 83 4.95 -19.54 21.21
N GLN A 84 5.00 -20.13 20.02
CA GLN A 84 6.04 -19.83 19.01
C GLN A 84 6.06 -18.35 18.62
N LEU A 85 4.89 -17.72 18.46
CA LEU A 85 4.80 -16.29 18.22
C LEU A 85 5.31 -15.46 19.38
N MET A 86 4.93 -15.81 20.61
CA MET A 86 5.42 -15.13 21.81
C MET A 86 6.94 -15.16 21.87
N ASP A 87 7.58 -16.29 21.56
CA ASP A 87 9.04 -16.40 21.56
C ASP A 87 9.68 -15.56 20.44
N ALA A 88 9.04 -15.50 19.27
CA ALA A 88 9.47 -14.60 18.19
C ALA A 88 9.37 -13.13 18.59
N MET A 89 8.29 -12.72 19.27
CA MET A 89 8.09 -11.34 19.75
C MET A 89 9.09 -10.98 20.84
N LYS A 90 9.33 -11.89 21.80
CA LYS A 90 10.39 -11.72 22.80
C LYS A 90 11.75 -11.55 22.14
N ARG A 91 12.06 -12.36 21.12
CA ARG A 91 13.31 -12.27 20.37
C ARG A 91 13.45 -10.94 19.65
N THR A 92 12.38 -10.41 19.06
CA THR A 92 12.39 -9.11 18.37
C THR A 92 12.32 -7.93 19.35
N GLY A 93 12.02 -8.16 20.62
CA GLY A 93 11.89 -7.11 21.64
C GLY A 93 10.56 -6.37 21.56
N ILE A 94 9.53 -7.00 20.97
CA ILE A 94 8.17 -6.47 20.90
C ILE A 94 7.39 -7.08 22.06
N ASP A 95 6.95 -6.23 22.98
CA ASP A 95 6.13 -6.62 24.13
C ASP A 95 4.65 -6.31 23.88
N ASP A 96 3.79 -6.79 24.79
CA ASP A 96 2.35 -6.48 24.74
C ASP A 96 2.03 -5.11 25.37
N SER A 97 2.79 -4.08 24.97
CA SER A 97 2.56 -2.69 25.32
C SER A 97 1.77 -1.98 24.23
N LEU A 98 1.30 -0.75 24.50
CA LEU A 98 0.70 0.10 23.45
C LEU A 98 1.67 0.33 22.28
N GLN A 99 2.96 0.48 22.57
CA GLN A 99 3.99 0.66 21.54
C GLN A 99 4.19 -0.61 20.72
N GLY A 100 4.34 -1.77 21.38
CA GLY A 100 4.53 -3.05 20.69
C GLY A 100 3.33 -3.43 19.83
N ARG A 101 2.11 -3.22 20.34
CA ARG A 101 0.87 -3.38 19.56
C ARG A 101 0.83 -2.47 18.35
N LYS A 102 1.24 -1.21 18.50
CA LYS A 102 1.30 -0.24 17.39
C LYS A 102 2.29 -0.70 16.31
N ILE A 103 3.49 -1.13 16.70
CA ILE A 103 4.51 -1.66 15.76
C ILE A 103 3.92 -2.80 14.92
N LEU A 104 3.19 -3.72 15.56
CA LEU A 104 2.56 -4.84 14.86
C LEU A 104 1.45 -4.39 13.90
N THR A 105 0.55 -3.50 14.32
CA THR A 105 -0.53 -3.02 13.45
C THR A 105 -0.01 -2.21 12.28
N ASP A 106 0.99 -1.36 12.51
CA ASP A 106 1.65 -0.60 11.45
C ASP A 106 2.31 -1.57 10.46
N HIS A 107 3.06 -2.56 10.96
CA HIS A 107 3.69 -3.59 10.13
C HIS A 107 2.68 -4.36 9.27
N PHE A 108 1.57 -4.80 9.86
CA PHE A 108 0.54 -5.51 9.11
C PHE A 108 -0.13 -4.59 8.08
N SER A 109 -0.37 -3.32 8.39
CA SER A 109 -0.90 -2.34 7.44
C SER A 109 0.10 -2.11 6.29
N ASP A 110 1.39 -1.98 6.60
CA ASP A 110 2.45 -1.81 5.61
C ASP A 110 2.60 -3.04 4.70
N SER A 111 2.42 -4.25 5.24
CA SER A 111 2.46 -5.48 4.45
C SER A 111 1.37 -5.55 3.38
N LEU A 112 0.32 -4.73 3.51
CA LEU A 112 -0.77 -4.62 2.55
C LEU A 112 -0.48 -3.58 1.45
N LYS A 113 0.53 -2.71 1.62
CA LYS A 113 0.97 -1.71 0.64
C LYS A 113 1.73 -2.38 -0.50
N GLY A 114 0.99 -3.04 -1.40
CA GLY A 114 1.52 -3.70 -2.58
C GLY A 114 1.05 -5.13 -2.77
N GLY A 115 1.59 -5.79 -3.78
CA GLY A 115 1.25 -7.18 -4.14
C GLY A 115 2.44 -8.14 -4.22
N SER A 116 3.68 -7.63 -4.24
CA SER A 116 4.90 -8.44 -4.43
C SER A 116 5.15 -9.45 -3.31
N ASN A 117 4.56 -9.22 -2.14
CA ASN A 117 4.69 -10.07 -0.97
C ASN A 117 3.53 -11.06 -0.80
N VAL A 118 2.59 -11.12 -1.75
CA VAL A 118 1.52 -12.14 -1.77
C VAL A 118 2.12 -13.46 -2.20
N THR A 119 2.03 -14.47 -1.34
CA THR A 119 2.55 -15.82 -1.61
C THR A 119 1.46 -16.76 -2.13
N ALA A 120 0.20 -16.53 -1.76
CA ALA A 120 -0.92 -17.34 -2.23
C ALA A 120 -2.26 -16.57 -2.14
N VAL A 121 -3.19 -16.93 -3.03
CA VAL A 121 -4.61 -16.53 -2.98
C VAL A 121 -5.45 -17.78 -3.15
N PHE A 122 -6.38 -18.04 -2.24
CA PHE A 122 -7.15 -19.29 -2.23
C PHE A 122 -8.50 -19.12 -1.51
N ARG A 123 -9.39 -20.10 -1.66
CA ARG A 123 -10.62 -20.18 -0.87
C ARG A 123 -10.42 -21.11 0.31
N GLY A 124 -10.67 -20.63 1.52
CA GLY A 124 -10.60 -21.43 2.74
C GLY A 124 -11.74 -22.44 2.85
N ARG A 125 -11.76 -23.22 3.94
CA ARG A 125 -12.76 -24.30 4.18
C ARG A 125 -14.21 -23.80 4.20
N SER A 126 -14.43 -22.53 4.56
CA SER A 126 -15.74 -21.86 4.56
C SER A 126 -16.10 -21.22 3.20
N GLY A 127 -15.29 -21.40 2.16
CA GLY A 127 -15.46 -20.77 0.85
C GLY A 127 -15.01 -19.30 0.80
N ILE A 128 -14.63 -18.72 1.94
CA ILE A 128 -14.13 -17.35 2.08
C ILE A 128 -12.83 -17.19 1.29
N LEU A 129 -12.71 -16.11 0.53
CA LEU A 129 -11.50 -15.77 -0.22
C LEU A 129 -10.42 -15.24 0.74
N GLN A 130 -9.23 -15.81 0.65
CA GLN A 130 -8.10 -15.50 1.53
C GLN A 130 -6.84 -15.28 0.70
N GLU A 131 -5.94 -14.50 1.26
CA GLU A 131 -4.58 -14.34 0.73
C GLU A 131 -3.56 -14.50 1.85
N THR A 132 -2.42 -15.08 1.51
CA THR A 132 -1.27 -15.17 2.41
C THR A 132 -0.17 -14.25 1.92
N ARG A 133 0.47 -13.56 2.86
CA ARG A 133 1.54 -12.60 2.60
C ARG A 133 2.74 -12.90 3.47
N GLU A 134 3.92 -12.78 2.90
CA GLU A 134 5.17 -12.82 3.65
C GLU A 134 5.65 -11.41 3.98
N SER A 135 6.26 -11.21 5.14
CA SER A 135 6.77 -9.90 5.55
C SER A 135 7.91 -10.05 6.54
N LEU A 136 8.91 -9.17 6.47
CA LEU A 136 10.01 -9.14 7.42
C LEU A 136 9.73 -8.09 8.50
N LEU A 137 9.53 -8.53 9.73
CA LEU A 137 9.27 -7.66 10.89
C LEU A 137 10.58 -7.40 11.64
N PHE A 138 10.99 -6.13 11.72
CA PHE A 138 12.08 -5.68 12.59
C PHE A 138 11.52 -5.23 13.93
N GLY A 139 12.11 -5.69 15.03
CA GLY A 139 11.72 -5.23 16.37
C GLY A 139 12.76 -4.34 17.04
N PRO A 140 12.40 -3.72 18.17
CA PRO A 140 13.26 -2.80 18.92
C PRO A 140 14.61 -3.38 19.36
N SER A 141 14.71 -4.71 19.51
CA SER A 141 15.97 -5.39 19.85
C SER A 141 17.02 -5.37 18.73
N GLY A 142 16.68 -4.90 17.52
CA GLY A 142 17.51 -5.00 16.32
C GLY A 142 17.42 -6.36 15.60
N LYS A 143 16.70 -7.34 16.16
CA LYS A 143 16.43 -8.63 15.51
C LYS A 143 15.19 -8.55 14.63
N ALA A 144 15.18 -9.37 13.58
CA ALA A 144 14.06 -9.49 12.66
C ALA A 144 13.46 -10.90 12.65
N THR A 145 12.19 -11.01 12.30
CA THR A 145 11.49 -12.28 12.07
C THR A 145 10.69 -12.20 10.77
N VAL A 146 10.69 -13.26 9.98
CA VAL A 146 9.78 -13.37 8.85
C VAL A 146 8.43 -13.84 9.36
N LEU A 147 7.36 -13.19 8.92
CA LEU A 147 5.98 -13.52 9.25
C LEU A 147 5.25 -13.90 7.97
N GLU A 148 4.60 -15.05 8.00
CA GLU A 148 3.58 -15.44 7.03
C GLU A 148 2.22 -15.15 7.62
N THR A 149 1.51 -14.19 7.03
CA THR A 149 0.25 -13.67 7.54
C THR A 149 -0.87 -13.97 6.56
N THR A 150 -1.95 -14.56 7.06
CA THR A 150 -3.14 -14.86 6.28
C THR A 150 -4.22 -13.83 6.58
N TYR A 151 -4.77 -13.26 5.51
CA TYR A 151 -5.87 -12.32 5.52
C TYR A 151 -7.07 -12.90 4.80
N GLU A 152 -8.26 -12.55 5.26
CA GLU A 152 -9.47 -12.67 4.46
C GLU A 152 -9.62 -11.44 3.58
N ILE A 153 -9.99 -11.66 2.31
CA ILE A 153 -10.33 -10.60 1.38
C ILE A 153 -11.82 -10.29 1.54
N MET A 154 -12.10 -9.13 2.12
CA MET A 154 -13.46 -8.68 2.38
C MET A 154 -14.13 -8.17 1.08
N PRO A 155 -15.48 -8.15 0.99
CA PRO A 155 -16.19 -7.69 -0.21
C PRO A 155 -15.88 -6.24 -0.60
N ASN A 156 -15.54 -5.38 0.36
CA ASN A 156 -15.13 -3.99 0.16
C ASN A 156 -13.65 -3.82 -0.26
N GLY A 157 -12.90 -4.92 -0.38
CA GLY A 157 -11.46 -4.91 -0.69
C GLY A 157 -10.55 -4.77 0.53
N ALA A 158 -11.07 -4.57 1.74
CA ALA A 158 -10.29 -4.59 2.97
C ALA A 158 -9.72 -6.00 3.23
N ARG A 159 -8.64 -6.06 4.01
CA ARG A 159 -8.03 -7.32 4.45
C ARG A 159 -8.26 -7.49 5.93
N ARG A 160 -9.01 -8.52 6.30
CA ARG A 160 -9.23 -8.88 7.69
C ARG A 160 -8.16 -9.84 8.16
N PHE A 161 -7.43 -9.47 9.22
CA PHE A 161 -6.38 -10.30 9.79
C PHE A 161 -6.96 -11.59 10.37
N LEU A 162 -6.50 -12.75 9.90
CA LEU A 162 -6.92 -14.04 10.44
C LEU A 162 -5.89 -14.58 11.43
N THR A 163 -4.66 -14.77 10.95
CA THR A 163 -3.55 -15.38 11.69
C THR A 163 -2.22 -14.99 11.07
N THR A 164 -1.14 -15.16 11.84
CA THR A 164 0.23 -15.00 11.38
C THR A 164 1.08 -16.10 12.00
N ILE A 165 2.14 -16.53 11.32
CA ILE A 165 3.09 -17.52 11.82
C ILE A 165 4.52 -17.05 11.56
N PRO A 166 5.44 -17.18 12.54
CA PRO A 166 6.83 -16.86 12.32
C PRO A 166 7.48 -17.98 11.50
N LYS A 167 8.23 -17.62 10.45
CA LYS A 167 9.13 -18.56 9.77
C LYS A 167 10.45 -18.62 10.54
N SER A 168 10.93 -19.84 10.74
CA SER A 168 12.21 -20.16 11.39
C SER A 168 13.37 -19.92 10.45
#